data_AF-A0AAV7SXU8-F1
#
_entry.id   AF-A0AAV7SXU8-F1
#
_cell.length_a   1.000
_cell.length_b   1.000
_cell.length_c   1.000
_cell.angle_alpha   90.00
_cell.angle_beta   90.00
_cell.angle_gamma   90.00
#
_symmetry.space_group_name_H-M   'P 1'
#
loop_
_entity.id
_entity.type
_entity.pdbx_description
1 polymer ?
#
loop_
_entity_poly.entity_id
_entity_poly.type
_entity_poly.pdbx_seq_one_letter_code
_entity_poly.pdbx_strand_id
1 'polypeptide(L)'
;MWGTQEICTGISRTEYLAKTLSDHSPLNIALDWGRKRQAIPTWRLQAEALHDPAFTDSLRTALKQYWELNTGTTKSRAMEWDAHKVVIRGHCISTTWGVRRTLHAEDSKLEKKLRVLENAVARNETPYTALKEMRAEHAKADAT
;
A
#
# COMPACT_ATOMS: atom_id res chain seq x y z
N MET A 1 17.20 8.56 -4.79
CA MET A 1 16.00 8.17 -5.56
C MET A 1 15.61 6.78 -5.09
N TRP A 2 14.52 6.65 -4.33
CA TRP A 2 14.04 5.34 -3.86
C TRP A 2 13.08 4.81 -4.93
N GLY A 3 13.56 3.90 -5.79
CA GLY A 3 12.71 3.19 -6.75
C GLY A 3 12.07 1.97 -6.10
N THR A 4 10.81 1.69 -6.41
CA THR A 4 10.20 0.40 -6.08
C THR A 4 10.95 -0.72 -6.78
N GLN A 5 11.08 -1.88 -6.13
CA GLN A 5 11.83 -3.03 -6.66
C GLN A 5 11.43 -3.39 -8.10
N GLU A 6 10.14 -3.20 -8.44
CA GLU A 6 9.61 -3.43 -9.78
C GLU A 6 10.25 -2.55 -10.86
N ILE A 7 10.51 -1.27 -10.56
CA ILE A 7 11.16 -0.34 -11.49
C ILE A 7 12.62 -0.73 -11.67
N CYS A 8 13.32 -1.04 -10.57
CA CYS A 8 14.72 -1.46 -10.63
C CYS A 8 14.92 -2.74 -11.46
N THR A 9 13.98 -3.69 -11.36
CA THR A 9 14.02 -4.93 -12.15
C THR A 9 13.77 -4.75 -13.63
N GLY A 10 13.20 -3.62 -14.03
CA GLY A 10 12.94 -3.28 -15.42
C GLY A 10 14.08 -2.49 -16.09
N ILE A 11 15.16 -2.13 -15.40
CA ILE A 11 16.24 -1.31 -16.00
C ILE A 11 17.11 -2.14 -16.92
N SER A 12 17.17 -1.74 -18.19
CA SER A 12 17.98 -2.39 -19.24
C SER A 12 19.22 -1.60 -19.59
N ARG A 13 19.12 -0.27 -19.54
CA ARG A 13 20.23 0.62 -19.87
C ARG A 13 20.13 1.90 -19.08
N THR A 14 21.27 2.39 -18.61
CA THR A 14 21.37 3.69 -17.94
C THR A 14 22.58 4.41 -18.50
N GLU A 15 22.40 5.64 -18.96
CA GLU A 15 23.47 6.48 -19.49
C GLU A 15 23.37 7.90 -18.94
N TYR A 16 24.51 8.50 -18.62
CA TYR A 16 24.59 9.93 -18.36
C TYR A 16 24.81 10.66 -19.68
N LEU A 17 23.96 11.62 -20.01
CA LEU A 17 24.09 12.40 -21.24
C LEU A 17 25.15 13.49 -21.07
N ALA A 18 25.83 13.79 -22.19
CA ALA A 18 26.88 14.80 -22.22
C ALA A 18 26.31 16.18 -21.83
N LYS A 19 27.12 16.93 -21.08
CA LYS A 19 26.70 18.21 -20.52
C LYS A 19 27.76 19.29 -20.72
N THR A 20 27.29 20.51 -20.98
CA THR A 20 28.14 21.68 -21.25
C THR A 20 28.02 22.81 -20.23
N LEU A 21 26.94 22.95 -19.45
CA LEU A 21 26.67 24.20 -18.69
C LEU A 21 26.26 24.09 -17.21
N SER A 22 26.06 22.90 -16.65
CA SER A 22 25.75 22.74 -15.21
C SER A 22 26.40 21.45 -14.70
N ASP A 23 26.50 21.31 -13.40
CA ASP A 23 27.06 20.18 -12.64
C ASP A 23 26.18 18.92 -12.58
N HIS A 24 24.88 19.00 -12.90
CA HIS A 24 23.97 17.84 -12.96
C HIS A 24 23.74 17.22 -14.35
N SER A 25 24.53 16.24 -14.80
CA SER A 25 24.28 15.55 -16.09
C SER A 25 22.91 14.85 -16.15
N PRO A 26 22.12 15.03 -17.23
CA PRO A 26 20.86 14.30 -17.38
C PRO A 26 21.11 12.78 -17.38
N LEU A 27 20.27 12.04 -16.67
CA LEU A 27 20.30 10.58 -16.62
C LEU A 27 19.22 10.02 -17.54
N ASN A 28 19.62 9.26 -18.55
CA ASN A 28 18.72 8.50 -19.40
C ASN A 28 18.66 7.05 -18.92
N ILE A 29 17.45 6.55 -18.66
CA ILE A 29 17.20 5.18 -18.19
C ILE A 29 16.23 4.53 -19.18
N ALA A 30 16.67 3.47 -19.86
CA ALA A 30 15.81 2.61 -20.64
C ALA A 30 15.32 1.45 -19.78
N LEU A 31 14.01 1.23 -19.84
CA LEU A 31 13.33 0.18 -19.09
C LEU A 31 12.78 -0.86 -20.09
N ASP A 32 13.06 -2.14 -19.86
CA ASP A 32 12.50 -3.29 -20.60
C ASP A 32 11.60 -4.08 -19.65
N TRP A 33 10.30 -4.04 -19.97
CA TRP A 33 9.27 -4.80 -19.25
C TRP A 33 9.07 -6.21 -19.83
N GLY A 34 10.00 -6.70 -20.65
CA GLY A 34 10.01 -8.01 -21.30
C GLY A 34 10.09 -9.20 -20.32
N ARG A 35 9.09 -10.09 -20.43
CA ARG A 35 8.74 -11.19 -19.52
C ARG A 35 8.88 -10.81 -18.05
N LYS A 36 7.74 -10.49 -17.42
CA LYS A 36 7.51 -10.62 -15.98
C LYS A 36 8.29 -11.83 -15.48
N ARG A 37 9.48 -11.62 -14.87
CA ARG A 37 10.01 -12.63 -13.96
C ARG A 37 8.86 -12.85 -13.00
N GLN A 38 8.35 -14.08 -12.95
CA GLN A 38 7.42 -14.47 -11.92
C GLN A 38 8.19 -14.39 -10.60
N ALA A 39 8.37 -13.18 -10.09
CA ALA A 39 8.80 -12.97 -8.73
C ALA A 39 7.71 -13.65 -7.92
N ILE A 40 8.07 -14.73 -7.23
CA ILE A 40 7.19 -15.33 -6.24
C ILE A 40 6.83 -14.17 -5.31
N PRO A 41 5.55 -13.79 -5.19
CA PRO A 41 5.19 -12.63 -4.39
C PRO A 41 5.54 -12.94 -2.94
N THR A 42 6.70 -12.45 -2.52
CA THR A 42 7.12 -12.51 -1.12
C THR A 42 6.27 -11.49 -0.39
N TRP A 43 5.43 -11.98 0.51
CA TRP A 43 4.68 -11.10 1.37
C TRP A 43 5.65 -10.20 2.16
N ARG A 44 5.30 -8.92 2.27
CA ARG A 44 6.01 -7.94 3.07
C ARG A 44 4.99 -7.23 3.96
N LEU A 45 5.37 -7.00 5.21
CA LEU A 45 4.59 -6.18 6.13
C LEU A 45 4.55 -4.73 5.62
N GLN A 46 3.36 -4.14 5.56
CA GLN A 46 3.20 -2.73 5.23
C GLN A 46 3.68 -1.91 6.43
N ALA A 47 4.80 -1.22 6.28
CA ALA A 47 5.45 -0.48 7.38
C ALA A 47 4.52 0.62 7.95
N GLU A 48 3.68 1.22 7.10
CA GLU A 48 2.70 2.23 7.51
C GLU A 48 1.70 1.70 8.52
N ALA A 49 1.35 0.41 8.48
CA ALA A 49 0.45 -0.19 9.47
C ALA A 49 1.03 -0.11 10.90
N LEU A 50 2.36 -0.04 11.05
CA LEU A 50 3.01 0.11 12.35
C LEU A 50 2.86 1.53 12.94
N HIS A 51 2.42 2.51 12.16
CA HIS A 51 2.09 3.84 12.67
C HIS A 51 0.70 3.91 13.30
N ASP A 52 -0.19 2.95 13.00
CA ASP A 52 -1.51 2.87 13.62
C ASP A 52 -1.41 2.24 15.03
N PRO A 53 -1.75 2.98 16.10
CA PRO A 53 -1.74 2.45 17.46
C PRO A 53 -2.64 1.20 17.59
N ALA A 54 -3.81 1.19 16.95
CA ALA A 54 -4.75 0.08 17.05
C ALA A 54 -4.15 -1.21 16.43
N PHE A 55 -3.50 -1.09 15.28
CA PHE A 55 -2.75 -2.20 14.70
C PHE A 55 -1.66 -2.70 15.64
N THR A 56 -0.82 -1.80 16.18
CA THR A 56 0.29 -2.19 17.07
C THR A 56 -0.17 -2.83 18.37
N ASP A 57 -1.27 -2.38 18.96
CA ASP A 57 -1.84 -2.99 20.17
C ASP A 57 -2.47 -4.35 19.87
N SER A 58 -3.13 -4.52 18.73
CA SER A 58 -3.63 -5.82 18.29
C SER A 58 -2.48 -6.82 18.09
N LEU A 59 -1.37 -6.37 17.49
CA LEU A 59 -0.19 -7.18 17.24
C LEU A 59 0.50 -7.57 18.55
N ARG A 60 0.64 -6.63 19.49
CA ARG A 60 1.18 -6.89 20.83
C ARG A 60 0.34 -7.93 21.58
N THR A 61 -0.98 -7.85 21.46
CA THR A 61 -1.90 -8.82 22.07
C THR A 61 -1.73 -10.20 21.44
N ALA A 62 -1.68 -10.30 20.11
CA ALA A 62 -1.46 -11.55 19.41
C ALA A 62 -0.12 -12.21 19.78
N LEU A 63 0.96 -11.42 19.91
CA LEU A 63 2.26 -11.91 20.38
C LEU A 63 2.15 -12.54 21.78
N LYS A 64 1.53 -11.84 22.73
CA LYS A 64 1.39 -12.32 24.12
C LYS A 64 0.58 -13.60 24.17
N GLN A 65 -0.57 -13.62 23.51
CA GLN A 65 -1.47 -14.78 23.47
C GLN A 65 -0.79 -16.01 22.88
N TYR A 66 0.00 -15.84 21.80
CA TYR A 66 0.73 -16.95 21.22
C TYR A 66 1.67 -17.60 22.23
N TRP A 67 2.51 -16.82 22.90
CA TRP A 67 3.48 -17.37 23.84
C TRP A 67 2.81 -17.93 25.10
N GLU A 68 1.77 -17.30 25.62
CA GLU A 68 1.01 -17.81 26.76
C GLU A 68 0.40 -19.19 26.49
N LEU A 69 -0.12 -19.42 25.28
CA LEU A 69 -0.78 -20.66 24.91
C LEU A 69 0.17 -21.77 24.42
N ASN A 70 1.30 -21.40 23.81
CA ASN A 70 2.14 -22.36 23.08
C ASN A 70 3.47 -22.67 23.77
N THR A 71 3.86 -21.95 24.82
CA THR A 71 5.13 -22.21 25.53
C THR A 71 5.14 -23.63 26.11
N GLY A 72 6.14 -24.44 25.73
CA GLY A 72 6.32 -25.79 26.27
C GLY A 72 5.41 -26.84 25.63
N THR A 73 4.61 -26.46 24.63
CA THR A 73 3.79 -27.41 23.86
C THR A 73 4.62 -28.30 22.93
N THR A 74 5.85 -27.87 22.61
CA THR A 74 6.74 -28.57 21.69
C THR A 74 8.14 -28.69 22.29
N LYS A 75 8.80 -29.84 22.11
CA LYS A 75 10.18 -30.06 22.59
C LYS A 75 11.24 -29.26 21.82
N SER A 76 10.90 -28.79 20.61
CA SER A 76 11.77 -28.02 19.72
C SER A 76 11.45 -26.53 19.75
N ARG A 77 12.36 -25.73 20.30
CA ARG A 77 12.26 -24.26 20.26
C ARG A 77 12.23 -23.67 18.85
N ALA A 78 12.85 -24.35 17.89
CA ALA A 78 12.82 -23.91 16.48
C ALA A 78 11.41 -24.01 15.90
N MET A 79 10.67 -25.08 16.23
CA MET A 79 9.30 -25.27 15.77
C MET A 79 8.34 -24.27 16.44
N GLU A 80 8.52 -23.98 17.73
CA GLU A 80 7.78 -22.91 18.42
C GLU A 80 8.01 -21.54 17.76
N TRP A 81 9.25 -21.26 17.34
CA TRP A 81 9.58 -20.01 16.65
C TRP A 81 9.01 -19.95 15.22
N ASP A 82 9.03 -21.04 14.48
CA ASP A 82 8.46 -21.09 13.13
C ASP A 82 6.93 -20.94 13.16
N ALA A 83 6.25 -21.65 14.07
CA ALA A 83 4.83 -21.50 14.28
C ALA A 83 4.46 -20.07 14.73
N HIS A 84 5.27 -19.46 15.61
CA HIS A 84 5.08 -18.08 16.04
C HIS A 84 5.05 -17.12 14.85
N LYS A 85 6.07 -17.18 14.00
CA LYS A 85 6.16 -16.31 12.82
C LYS A 85 4.97 -16.50 11.87
N VAL A 86 4.52 -17.74 11.67
CA VAL A 86 3.38 -18.04 10.80
C VAL A 86 2.09 -17.42 11.36
N VAL A 87 1.84 -17.57 12.66
CA VAL A 87 0.66 -17.00 13.33
C VAL A 87 0.68 -15.49 13.25
N ILE A 88 1.79 -14.86 13.62
CA ILE A 88 1.91 -13.40 13.59
C ILE A 88 1.79 -12.85 12.16
N ARG A 89 2.40 -13.51 11.17
CA ARG A 89 2.21 -13.12 9.77
C ARG A 89 0.74 -13.21 9.34
N GLY A 90 0.05 -14.28 9.72
CA GLY A 90 -1.38 -14.45 9.44
C GLY A 90 -2.21 -13.33 10.05
N HIS A 91 -1.92 -12.95 11.30
CA HIS A 91 -2.55 -11.81 11.98
C HIS A 91 -2.31 -10.50 11.22
N CYS A 92 -1.06 -10.19 10.88
CA CYS A 92 -0.74 -8.98 10.12
C CYS A 92 -1.49 -8.91 8.77
N ILE A 93 -1.55 -10.03 8.04
CA ILE A 93 -2.28 -10.11 6.76
C ILE A 93 -3.77 -9.86 6.97
N SER A 94 -4.40 -10.53 7.93
CA SER A 94 -5.85 -10.43 8.12
C SER A 94 -6.27 -9.02 8.53
N THR A 95 -5.53 -8.39 9.45
CA THR A 95 -5.83 -7.04 9.92
C THR A 95 -5.66 -6.01 8.79
N THR A 96 -4.53 -6.03 8.07
CA THR A 96 -4.30 -5.08 6.97
C THR A 96 -5.26 -5.30 5.80
N TRP A 97 -5.63 -6.55 5.51
CA TRP A 97 -6.64 -6.84 4.50
C TRP A 97 -8.02 -6.28 4.89
N GLY A 98 -8.40 -6.40 6.18
CA GLY A 98 -9.63 -5.82 6.71
C GLY A 98 -9.69 -4.30 6.49
N VAL A 99 -8.63 -3.59 6.85
CA VAL A 99 -8.52 -2.13 6.65
C VAL A 99 -8.59 -1.76 5.18
N ARG A 100 -7.89 -2.48 4.29
CA ARG A 100 -7.97 -2.22 2.85
C ARG A 100 -9.37 -2.44 2.31
N ARG A 101 -10.08 -3.45 2.82
CA ARG A 101 -11.47 -3.71 2.43
C ARG A 101 -12.41 -2.58 2.84
N THR A 102 -12.23 -2.00 4.03
CA THR A 102 -13.06 -0.86 4.47
C THR A 102 -12.77 0.37 3.63
N LEU A 103 -11.50 0.71 3.41
CA LEU A 103 -11.10 1.85 2.56
C LEU A 103 -11.66 1.70 1.14
N HIS A 104 -11.49 0.54 0.50
CA HIS A 104 -12.04 0.30 -0.84
C HIS A 104 -13.57 0.40 -0.90
N ALA A 105 -14.27 0.01 0.17
CA ALA A 105 -15.72 0.15 0.22
C ALA A 105 -16.16 1.62 0.34
N GLU A 106 -15.38 2.43 1.07
CA GLU A 106 -15.58 3.88 1.15
C GLU A 106 -15.31 4.53 -0.20
N ASP A 107 -14.16 4.26 -0.83
CA ASP A 107 -13.83 4.78 -2.17
C ASP A 107 -14.94 4.48 -3.18
N SER A 108 -15.37 3.21 -3.24
CA SER A 108 -16.45 2.77 -4.13
C SER A 108 -17.78 3.50 -3.87
N LYS A 109 -18.04 3.88 -2.62
CA LYS A 109 -19.23 4.64 -2.23
C LYS A 109 -19.12 6.09 -2.67
N LEU A 110 -17.94 6.71 -2.50
CA LEU A 110 -17.70 8.09 -2.93
C LEU A 110 -17.74 8.20 -4.46
N GLU A 111 -17.11 7.27 -5.19
CA GLU A 111 -17.16 7.22 -6.66
C GLU A 111 -18.59 7.15 -7.20
N LYS A 112 -19.45 6.32 -6.57
CA LYS A 112 -20.86 6.22 -6.94
C LYS A 112 -21.60 7.54 -6.72
N LYS A 113 -21.35 8.23 -5.60
CA LYS A 113 -21.94 9.55 -5.32
C LYS A 113 -21.48 10.59 -6.35
N LEU A 114 -20.18 10.60 -6.66
CA LEU A 114 -19.60 11.49 -7.65
C LEU A 114 -20.27 11.30 -9.00
N ARG A 115 -20.42 10.04 -9.44
CA ARG A 115 -21.06 9.71 -10.71
C ARG A 115 -22.53 10.14 -10.79
N VAL A 116 -23.27 10.05 -9.69
CA VAL A 116 -24.66 10.53 -9.63
C VAL A 116 -24.72 12.05 -9.82
N LEU A 117 -23.84 12.79 -9.14
CA LEU A 117 -23.78 14.25 -9.24
C LEU A 117 -23.31 14.73 -10.61
N GLU A 118 -22.30 14.07 -11.19
CA GLU A 118 -21.83 14.37 -12.55
C GLU A 118 -22.97 14.19 -13.58
N ASN A 119 -23.78 13.15 -13.44
CA ASN A 119 -24.95 12.94 -14.28
C ASN A 119 -26.04 14.00 -14.04
N ALA A 120 -26.28 14.42 -12.79
CA ALA A 120 -27.27 15.44 -12.46
C ALA A 120 -26.87 16.82 -13.02
N VAL A 121 -25.58 17.17 -12.97
CA VAL A 121 -25.06 18.40 -13.58
C VAL A 121 -25.09 18.33 -15.10
N ALA A 122 -24.77 17.18 -15.70
CA ALA A 122 -24.91 16.99 -17.16
C ALA A 122 -26.37 17.16 -17.64
N ARG A 123 -27.35 16.93 -16.77
CA ARG A 123 -28.78 17.14 -17.02
C ARG A 123 -29.28 18.55 -16.67
N ASN A 124 -28.40 19.45 -16.22
CA ASN A 124 -28.73 20.79 -15.69
C ASN A 124 -29.67 20.78 -14.46
N GLU A 125 -29.77 19.67 -13.72
CA GLU A 125 -30.64 19.54 -12.55
C GLU A 125 -30.02 20.12 -11.26
N THR A 126 -28.71 20.38 -11.25
CA THR A 126 -27.97 20.90 -10.08
C THR A 126 -26.92 21.96 -10.48
N PRO A 127 -26.69 23.01 -9.67
CA PRO A 127 -25.68 24.01 -9.96
C PRO A 127 -24.27 23.42 -9.87
N TYR A 128 -23.44 23.69 -10.88
CA TYR A 128 -22.04 23.30 -11.02
C TYR A 128 -21.16 23.58 -9.78
N THR A 129 -21.58 24.48 -8.89
CA THR A 129 -20.89 24.84 -7.64
C THR A 129 -20.73 23.66 -6.69
N ALA A 130 -21.73 22.78 -6.57
CA ALA A 130 -21.68 21.63 -5.65
C ALA A 130 -20.63 20.57 -6.07
N LEU A 131 -20.44 20.36 -7.38
CA LEU A 131 -19.37 19.46 -7.89
C LEU A 131 -17.98 20.03 -7.65
N LYS A 132 -17.84 21.35 -7.78
CA LYS A 132 -16.56 22.04 -7.60
C LYS A 132 -16.10 22.01 -6.14
N GLU A 133 -17.04 22.16 -5.20
CA GLU A 133 -16.78 22.04 -3.75
C GLU A 133 -16.35 20.62 -3.38
N MET A 134 -17.06 19.59 -3.84
CA MET A 134 -16.70 18.19 -3.59
C MET A 134 -15.35 17.77 -4.19
N ARG A 135 -15.00 18.25 -5.40
CA ARG A 135 -13.67 18.01 -5.99
C ARG A 135 -12.56 18.73 -5.22
N ALA A 136 -12.84 19.92 -4.71
CA ALA A 136 -11.89 20.65 -3.87
C ALA A 136 -11.72 20.01 -2.48
N GLU A 137 -12.76 19.40 -1.91
CA GLU A 137 -12.68 18.61 -0.69
C GLU A 137 -11.86 17.32 -0.88
N HIS A 138 -12.06 16.61 -1.99
CA HIS A 138 -11.24 15.45 -2.34
C HIS A 138 -9.77 15.82 -2.54
N ALA A 139 -9.49 16.90 -3.29
CA ALA A 139 -8.12 17.37 -3.50
C ALA A 139 -7.42 17.84 -2.21
N LYS A 140 -8.19 18.26 -1.19
CA LYS A 140 -7.67 18.57 0.15
C LYS A 140 -7.44 17.31 0.98
N ALA A 141 -8.31 16.30 0.85
CA ALA A 141 -8.15 15.01 1.50
C ALA A 141 -6.93 14.24 0.98
N ASP A 142 -6.59 14.37 -0.31
CA ASP A 142 -5.40 13.76 -0.92
C ASP A 142 -4.08 14.50 -0.58
N ALA A 143 -4.16 15.72 -0.04
CA ALA A 143 -3.01 16.57 0.27
C ALA A 143 -2.61 16.56 1.76
N THR A 144 -3.32 15.79 2.60
CA THR A 144 -3.08 15.63 4.04
C THR A 144 -2.58 14.23 4.34
#